data_AF-A0A1Z7ZAA7-F1
#
_entry.id   AF-A0A1Z7ZAA7-F1
#
_cell.length_a   1.000
_cell.length_b   1.000
_cell.length_c   1.000
_cell.angle_alpha   90.00
_cell.angle_beta   90.00
_cell.angle_gamma   90.00
#
_symmetry.space_group_name_H-M   'P 1'
#
loop_
_entity.id
_entity.type
_entity.pdbx_description
1 polymer ?
#
loop_
_entity_poly.entity_id
_entity_poly.type
_entity_poly.pdbx_seq_one_letter_code
_entity_poly.pdbx_strand_id
1 'polypeptide(L)'
;MNKKYNKFEKVGVILVLMMALLQGFYAIFSMIDPVAFSNVRGTELFSVMDSDWVKIYGSRTLFITLLLGYLLYVRNYTALMWSALFGTVMPITDGLLAYEAQAPLKVVIKHVATIVFLLVVFFVFIAATRKQPQ
;
A
#
# COMPACT_ATOMS: atom_id res chain seq x y z
N MET A 1 -17.13 13.80 -23.05
CA MET A 1 -16.47 12.76 -23.89
C MET A 1 -16.15 11.56 -23.00
N ASN A 2 -16.93 10.48 -23.06
CA ASN A 2 -16.70 9.29 -22.22
C ASN A 2 -15.51 8.48 -22.75
N LYS A 3 -14.30 8.78 -22.27
CA LYS A 3 -13.13 7.90 -22.48
C LYS A 3 -13.43 6.55 -21.82
N LYS A 4 -13.74 5.55 -22.64
CA LYS A 4 -13.97 4.16 -22.21
C LYS A 4 -12.65 3.61 -21.70
N TYR A 5 -12.62 3.15 -20.45
CA TYR A 5 -11.43 2.54 -19.87
C TYR A 5 -10.98 1.33 -20.70
N ASN A 6 -9.69 1.28 -21.05
CA ASN A 6 -9.08 0.09 -21.62
C ASN A 6 -8.97 -1.02 -20.55
N LYS A 7 -8.77 -2.28 -20.97
CA LYS A 7 -8.74 -3.43 -20.04
C LYS A 7 -7.70 -3.26 -18.92
N PHE A 8 -6.51 -2.73 -19.23
CA PHE A 8 -5.44 -2.53 -18.26
C PHE A 8 -5.76 -1.40 -17.28
N GLU A 9 -6.39 -0.31 -17.74
CA GLU A 9 -6.85 0.77 -16.85
C GLU A 9 -7.89 0.26 -15.85
N LYS A 10 -8.87 -0.56 -16.30
CA LYS A 10 -9.86 -1.14 -15.38
C LYS A 10 -9.20 -2.02 -14.32
N VAL A 11 -8.28 -2.89 -14.75
CA VAL A 11 -7.55 -3.77 -13.82
C VAL A 11 -6.73 -2.94 -12.84
N GLY A 12 -5.95 -1.97 -13.33
CA GLY A 12 -5.14 -1.10 -12.48
C GLY A 12 -5.98 -0.30 -11.49
N VAL A 13 -7.14 0.21 -11.92
CA VAL A 13 -8.08 0.92 -11.05
C VAL A 13 -8.59 0.02 -9.92
N ILE A 14 -9.00 -1.21 -10.25
CA ILE A 14 -9.48 -2.17 -9.24
C ILE A 14 -8.37 -2.50 -8.25
N LEU A 15 -7.15 -2.78 -8.73
CA LEU A 15 -6.02 -3.11 -7.87
C LEU A 15 -5.67 -1.96 -6.91
N VAL A 16 -5.58 -0.73 -7.41
CA VAL A 16 -5.31 0.44 -6.57
C VAL A 16 -6.43 0.69 -5.59
N LEU A 17 -7.69 0.57 -6.01
CA LEU A 17 -8.85 0.76 -5.12
C LEU A 17 -8.84 -0.24 -3.97
N MET A 18 -8.60 -1.53 -4.27
CA MET A 18 -8.51 -2.57 -3.24
C MET A 18 -7.36 -2.29 -2.26
N MET A 19 -6.20 -1.88 -2.76
CA MET A 19 -5.06 -1.52 -1.90
C MET A 19 -5.35 -0.28 -1.05
N ALA A 20 -5.95 0.76 -1.63
CA ALA A 20 -6.30 1.98 -0.90
C ALA A 20 -7.32 1.69 0.21
N LEU A 21 -8.35 0.87 -0.05
CA LEU A 21 -9.31 0.48 0.98
C LEU A 21 -8.66 -0.33 2.10
N LEU A 22 -7.80 -1.28 1.74
CA LEU A 22 -7.07 -2.10 2.72
C LEU A 22 -6.12 -1.24 3.59
N GLN A 23 -5.36 -0.33 2.98
CA GLN A 23 -4.48 0.57 3.70
C GLN A 23 -5.26 1.58 4.55
N GLY A 24 -6.37 2.11 4.06
CA GLY A 24 -7.26 2.99 4.82
C GLY A 24 -7.81 2.32 6.06
N PHE A 25 -8.26 1.06 5.95
CA PHE A 25 -8.67 0.26 7.10
C PHE A 25 -7.53 0.11 8.11
N TYR A 26 -6.33 -0.28 7.68
CA TYR A 26 -5.19 -0.45 8.58
C TYR A 26 -4.69 0.85 9.21
N ALA A 27 -4.76 1.96 8.47
CA ALA A 27 -4.43 3.28 8.99
C ALA A 27 -5.38 3.67 10.13
N ILE A 28 -6.69 3.53 9.91
CA ILE A 28 -7.71 3.80 10.94
C ILE A 28 -7.52 2.85 12.14
N PHE A 29 -7.31 1.55 11.88
CA PHE A 29 -7.09 0.57 12.94
C PHE A 29 -5.88 0.92 13.81
N SER A 30 -4.75 1.30 13.21
CA SER A 30 -3.54 1.71 13.94
C SER A 30 -3.71 2.98 14.78
N MET A 31 -4.71 3.83 14.47
CA MET A 31 -5.01 5.03 15.24
C MET A 31 -5.95 4.74 16.42
N ILE A 32 -6.91 3.84 16.23
CA ILE A 32 -7.91 3.47 17.24
C ILE A 32 -7.30 2.52 18.28
N ASP A 33 -6.62 1.47 17.83
CA ASP A 33 -6.03 0.45 18.70
C ASP A 33 -4.61 0.08 18.20
N PRO A 34 -3.61 0.92 18.54
CA PRO A 34 -2.23 0.73 18.08
C PRO A 34 -1.60 -0.56 18.60
N VAL A 35 -1.99 -1.04 19.79
CA VAL A 35 -1.44 -2.26 20.41
C VAL A 35 -1.98 -3.50 19.69
N ALA A 36 -3.29 -3.57 19.43
CA ALA A 36 -3.83 -4.68 18.66
C ALA A 36 -3.29 -4.67 17.22
N PHE A 37 -3.12 -3.48 16.62
CA PHE A 37 -2.52 -3.35 15.30
C PHE A 37 -1.08 -3.90 15.26
N SER A 38 -0.22 -3.55 16.22
CA SER A 38 1.16 -4.05 16.27
C SER A 38 1.23 -5.57 16.34
N ASN A 39 0.32 -6.19 17.08
CA ASN A 39 0.23 -7.65 17.21
C ASN A 39 -0.17 -8.30 15.87
N VAL A 40 -1.14 -7.71 15.16
CA VAL A 40 -1.54 -8.17 13.81
C VAL A 40 -0.41 -8.03 12.79
N ARG A 41 0.47 -7.03 12.96
CA ARG A 41 1.64 -6.81 12.08
C ARG A 41 2.86 -7.65 12.46
N GLY A 42 2.86 -8.32 13.63
CA GLY A 42 3.96 -9.17 14.07
C GLY A 42 5.18 -8.40 14.56
N THR A 43 5.03 -7.09 14.84
CA THR A 43 6.05 -6.24 15.45
C THR A 43 5.46 -5.66 16.73
N GLU A 44 5.31 -6.53 17.73
CA GLU A 44 4.71 -6.16 19.02
C GLU A 44 5.49 -5.02 19.67
N LEU A 45 4.77 -4.15 20.37
CA LEU A 45 5.41 -3.05 21.08
C LEU A 45 6.17 -3.59 22.28
N PHE A 46 7.38 -3.05 22.48
CA PHE A 46 8.14 -3.31 23.70
C PHE A 46 7.44 -2.70 24.92
N SER A 47 6.85 -1.51 24.76
CA SER A 47 6.02 -0.84 25.76
C SER A 47 4.76 -0.26 25.13
N VAL A 48 3.65 -0.23 25.87
CA VAL A 48 2.41 0.47 25.44
C VAL A 48 2.67 1.97 25.20
N MET A 49 3.68 2.53 25.88
CA MET A 49 4.12 3.92 25.67
C MET A 49 4.68 4.18 24.27
N ASP A 50 5.07 3.14 23.52
CA ASP A 50 5.57 3.26 22.15
C ASP A 50 4.44 3.38 21.11
N SER A 51 3.18 3.40 21.55
CA SER A 51 2.00 3.46 20.68
C SER A 51 1.93 4.70 19.78
N ASP A 52 2.61 5.78 20.14
CA ASP A 52 2.71 6.97 19.30
C ASP A 52 3.43 6.69 17.97
N TRP A 53 4.43 5.81 17.96
CA TRP A 53 5.11 5.38 16.73
C TRP A 53 4.16 4.64 15.77
N VAL A 54 3.25 3.85 16.32
CA VAL A 54 2.21 3.14 15.55
C VAL A 54 1.23 4.14 14.95
N LYS A 55 0.78 5.14 15.71
CA LYS A 55 -0.10 6.20 15.21
C LYS A 55 0.58 7.04 14.11
N ILE A 56 1.87 7.34 14.24
CA ILE A 56 2.66 8.03 13.21
C ILE A 56 2.82 7.16 11.95
N TYR A 57 2.98 5.84 12.10
CA TYR A 57 2.91 4.92 10.95
C TYR A 57 1.51 4.94 10.29
N GLY A 58 0.46 4.92 11.11
CA GLY A 58 -0.92 5.04 10.69
C GLY A 58 -1.20 6.30 9.90
N SER A 59 -0.73 7.47 10.37
CA SER A 59 -0.94 8.75 9.70
C SER A 59 -0.26 8.80 8.33
N ARG A 60 0.95 8.26 8.20
CA ARG A 60 1.66 8.11 6.92
C ARG A 60 0.90 7.19 5.97
N THR A 61 0.39 6.08 6.48
CA THR A 61 -0.44 5.14 5.70
C THR A 61 -1.75 5.79 5.23
N LEU A 62 -2.37 6.60 6.08
CA LEU A 62 -3.58 7.36 5.72
C LEU A 62 -3.28 8.40 4.64
N PHE A 63 -2.18 9.14 4.77
CA PHE A 63 -1.74 10.10 3.75
C PHE A 63 -1.56 9.41 2.38
N ILE A 64 -0.87 8.27 2.34
CA ILE A 64 -0.67 7.49 1.11
C ILE A 64 -2.02 7.04 0.55
N THR A 65 -2.90 6.51 1.40
CA THR A 65 -4.24 6.05 0.99
C THR A 65 -5.05 7.17 0.33
N LEU A 66 -5.08 8.35 0.95
CA LEU A 66 -5.79 9.51 0.43
C LEU A 66 -5.18 10.01 -0.88
N LEU A 67 -3.84 10.07 -0.95
CA LEU A 67 -3.12 10.45 -2.16
C LEU A 67 -3.44 9.50 -3.32
N LEU A 68 -3.34 8.18 -3.10
CA LEU A 68 -3.66 7.17 -4.12
C LEU A 68 -5.13 7.25 -4.54
N GLY A 69 -6.05 7.41 -3.59
CA GLY A 69 -7.47 7.60 -3.87
C GLY A 69 -7.75 8.84 -4.71
N TYR A 70 -7.09 9.96 -4.41
CA TYR A 70 -7.17 11.18 -5.21
C TYR A 70 -6.60 10.99 -6.61
N LEU A 71 -5.40 10.40 -6.75
CA LEU A 71 -4.79 10.12 -8.05
C LEU A 71 -5.64 9.19 -8.90
N LEU A 72 -6.33 8.23 -8.27
CA LEU A 72 -7.30 7.35 -8.91
C LEU A 72 -8.53 8.13 -9.40
N TYR A 73 -9.06 9.03 -8.56
CA TYR A 73 -10.19 9.90 -8.90
C TYR A 73 -9.89 10.81 -10.10
N VAL A 74 -8.73 11.45 -10.12
CA VAL A 74 -8.29 12.30 -11.26
C VAL A 74 -7.71 11.49 -12.43
N ARG A 75 -7.66 10.16 -12.33
CA ARG A 75 -7.14 9.24 -13.34
C ARG A 75 -5.69 9.50 -13.76
N ASN A 76 -4.84 9.93 -12.84
CA ASN A 76 -3.42 10.15 -13.11
C ASN A 76 -2.64 8.82 -13.02
N TYR A 77 -2.73 8.02 -14.07
CA TYR A 77 -2.13 6.68 -14.11
C TYR A 77 -0.60 6.68 -14.10
N THR A 78 0.04 7.72 -14.64
CA THR A 78 1.50 7.86 -14.59
C THR A 78 1.97 8.04 -13.16
N ALA A 79 1.29 8.88 -12.38
CA ALA A 79 1.61 9.03 -10.95
C ALA A 79 1.33 7.74 -10.17
N LEU A 80 0.21 7.05 -10.44
CA LEU A 80 -0.11 5.76 -9.80
C LEU A 80 0.92 4.67 -10.13
N MET A 81 1.40 4.63 -11.38
CA MET A 81 2.48 3.74 -11.81
C MET A 81 3.73 3.95 -10.95
N TRP A 82 4.26 5.16 -10.92
CA TRP A 82 5.47 5.45 -10.14
C TRP A 82 5.25 5.30 -8.63
N SER A 83 4.06 5.63 -8.13
CA SER A 83 3.69 5.39 -6.73
C SER A 83 3.75 3.92 -6.37
N ALA A 84 3.34 3.02 -7.28
CA ALA A 84 3.44 1.58 -7.05
C ALA A 84 4.90 1.12 -6.98
N LEU A 85 5.76 1.58 -7.89
CA LEU A 85 7.19 1.24 -7.86
C LEU A 85 7.88 1.76 -6.61
N PHE A 86 7.77 3.06 -6.31
CA PHE A 86 8.43 3.66 -5.15
C PHE A 86 7.80 3.20 -3.82
N GLY A 87 6.51 2.86 -3.84
CA GLY A 87 5.82 2.27 -2.71
C GLY A 87 6.41 0.94 -2.26
N THR A 88 7.22 0.25 -3.08
CA THR A 88 7.90 -1.00 -2.69
C THR A 88 8.92 -0.81 -1.55
N VAL A 89 9.43 0.41 -1.35
CA VAL A 89 10.40 0.71 -0.28
C VAL A 89 9.83 0.32 1.08
N MET A 90 8.57 0.68 1.37
CA MET A 90 7.95 0.39 2.66
C MET A 90 7.83 -1.11 2.98
N PRO A 91 7.18 -1.97 2.15
CA PRO A 91 7.10 -3.39 2.45
C PRO A 91 8.46 -4.10 2.39
N ILE A 92 9.46 -3.58 1.66
CA ILE A 92 10.83 -4.10 1.76
C ILE A 92 11.36 -3.87 3.18
N THR A 93 11.32 -2.62 3.67
CA THR A 93 11.79 -2.30 5.02
C THR A 93 10.99 -3.02 6.09
N ASP A 94 9.66 -3.03 6.00
CA ASP A 94 8.80 -3.73 6.96
C ASP A 94 9.10 -5.24 6.98
N GLY A 95 9.35 -5.85 5.82
CA GLY A 95 9.69 -7.27 5.71
C GLY A 95 11.05 -7.62 6.33
N LEU A 96 12.05 -6.75 6.15
CA LEU A 96 13.37 -6.89 6.77
C LEU A 96 13.27 -6.77 8.30
N LEU A 97 12.57 -5.74 8.79
CA LEU A 97 12.38 -5.54 10.22
C LEU A 97 11.60 -6.68 10.87
N ALA A 98 10.56 -7.20 10.21
CA ALA A 98 9.81 -8.36 10.69
C ALA A 98 10.70 -9.62 10.76
N TYR A 99 11.59 -9.81 9.79
CA TYR A 99 12.55 -10.92 9.80
C TYR A 99 13.57 -10.78 10.93
N GLU A 100 14.16 -9.59 11.12
CA GLU A 100 15.09 -9.29 12.21
C GLU A 100 14.46 -9.46 13.60
N ALA A 101 13.18 -9.09 13.73
CA ALA A 101 12.39 -9.28 14.95
C ALA A 101 11.94 -10.73 15.19
N GLN A 102 12.35 -11.69 14.35
CA GLN A 102 11.96 -13.10 14.41
C GLN A 102 10.43 -13.30 14.40
N ALA A 103 9.70 -12.43 13.69
CA ALA A 103 8.26 -12.54 13.55
C ALA A 103 7.86 -13.84 12.83
N PRO A 104 6.63 -14.34 13.01
CA PRO A 104 6.15 -15.53 12.30
C PRO A 104 6.34 -15.41 10.79
N LEU A 105 6.84 -16.47 10.13
CA LEU A 105 7.17 -16.46 8.69
C LEU A 105 6.02 -15.94 7.79
N LYS A 106 4.76 -16.21 8.18
CA LYS A 106 3.56 -15.69 7.50
C LYS A 106 3.54 -14.17 7.36
N VAL A 107 4.13 -13.43 8.31
CA VAL A 107 4.25 -11.97 8.30
C VAL A 107 5.25 -11.55 7.24
N VAL A 108 6.45 -12.13 7.22
CA VAL A 108 7.47 -11.84 6.20
C VAL A 108 6.93 -12.14 4.79
N ILE A 109 6.24 -13.27 4.62
CA ILE A 109 5.62 -13.63 3.33
C ILE A 109 4.59 -12.58 2.89
N LYS A 110 3.80 -12.00 3.80
CA LYS A 110 2.85 -10.92 3.48
C LYS A 110 3.57 -9.69 2.91
N HIS A 111 4.73 -9.34 3.44
CA HIS A 111 5.53 -8.22 2.92
C HIS A 111 6.07 -8.52 1.51
N VAL A 112 6.61 -9.72 1.29
CA VAL A 112 7.03 -10.18 -0.05
C VAL A 112 5.85 -10.15 -1.03
N ALA A 113 4.68 -10.64 -0.63
CA ALA A 113 3.48 -10.60 -1.45
C ALA A 113 3.05 -9.17 -1.79
N THR A 114 3.22 -8.23 -0.86
CA THR A 114 2.94 -6.80 -1.09
C THR A 114 3.90 -6.20 -2.12
N ILE A 115 5.20 -6.54 -2.05
CA ILE A 115 6.19 -6.11 -3.06
C ILE A 115 5.81 -6.62 -4.44
N VAL A 116 5.52 -7.92 -4.56
CA VAL A 116 5.11 -8.54 -5.84
C VAL A 116 3.83 -7.87 -6.37
N PHE A 117 2.84 -7.64 -5.50
CA PHE A 117 1.61 -6.94 -5.87
C PHE A 117 1.89 -5.55 -6.44
N LEU A 118 2.75 -4.76 -5.79
CA LEU A 118 3.09 -3.42 -6.25
C LEU A 118 3.82 -3.43 -7.60
N LEU A 119 4.71 -4.41 -7.83
CA LEU A 119 5.35 -4.60 -9.13
C LEU A 119 4.32 -4.96 -10.21
N VAL A 120 3.34 -5.81 -9.90
CA VAL A 120 2.23 -6.11 -10.83
C VAL A 120 1.44 -4.84 -11.17
N VAL A 121 1.10 -4.01 -10.18
CA VAL A 121 0.40 -2.73 -10.41
C VAL A 121 1.24 -1.81 -11.31
N PHE A 122 2.55 -1.71 -11.06
CA PHE A 122 3.46 -0.94 -11.88
C PHE A 122 3.43 -1.39 -13.35
N PHE A 123 3.59 -2.69 -13.62
CA PHE A 123 3.56 -3.22 -14.99
C PHE A 123 2.18 -3.08 -15.66
N VAL A 124 1.08 -3.22 -14.89
CA VAL A 124 -0.28 -2.98 -15.40
C VAL A 124 -0.43 -1.53 -15.87
N PHE A 125 0.05 -0.54 -15.09
CA PHE A 125 -0.03 0.84 -15.52
C PHE A 125 0.96 1.20 -16.63
N ILE A 126 2.14 0.58 -16.72
CA ILE A 126 2.99 0.67 -17.92
C ILE A 126 2.20 0.26 -19.15
N ALA A 127 1.50 -0.87 -19.10
CA ALA A 127 0.70 -1.35 -20.21
C ALA A 127 -0.50 -0.43 -20.52
N ALA A 128 -1.08 0.20 -19.49
CA ALA A 128 -2.18 1.13 -19.62
C ALA A 128 -1.77 2.47 -20.25
N THR A 129 -0.63 3.04 -19.84
CA THR A 129 -0.16 4.37 -20.29
C THR A 129 0.48 4.33 -21.67
N ARG A 130 1.18 3.24 -22.04
CA ARG A 130 1.74 3.06 -23.40
C ARG A 130 0.68 3.00 -24.51
N LYS A 131 -0.59 2.71 -24.17
CA LYS A 131 -1.70 2.60 -25.12
C LYS A 131 -2.50 3.89 -25.28
N GLN A 132 -2.13 4.98 -24.60
CA GLN A 132 -2.78 6.27 -24.82
C GLN A 132 -2.12 6.97 -26.02
N PRO A 133 -2.80 7.11 -27.18
CA PRO A 133 -2.32 8.06 -28.19
C PRO A 133 -2.35 9.47 -27.57
N GLN A 134 -1.28 10.22 -27.80
CA GLN A 134 -1.17 11.64 -27.43
C GLN A 134 -2.31 12.45 -28.06
#